data_AF-A0A221R7C7-F1
#
_entry.id   AF-A0A221R7C7-F1
#
_cell.length_a   1.000
_cell.length_b   1.000
_cell.length_c   1.000
_cell.angle_alpha   90.00
_cell.angle_beta   90.00
_cell.angle_gamma   90.00
#
_symmetry.space_group_name_H-M   'P 1'
#
loop_
_entity.id
_entity.type
_entity.pdbx_description
1 polymer ?
#
loop_
_entity_poly.entity_id
_entity_poly.type
_entity_poly.pdbx_seq_one_letter_code
_entity_poly.pdbx_strand_id
1 'polypeptide(L)'
;MELGEEFRIALGDQLIRRPRPGLEKGREKPLATTSELRELLDAHVWMKGVGLARAALEHMRVGADSVPESLLRQAIAAAGLPEPELQISLVPLDPYSPSGDMGYPRIKLVIQYEGAHHDDEAQRLQDARRDRAFRDAGPDPAA
;
A
#
# COMPACT_ATOMS: atom_id res chain seq x y z
N MET A 1 2.31 -0.78 25.94
CA MET A 1 3.22 -0.51 24.80
C MET A 1 2.46 0.40 23.86
N GLU A 2 2.97 1.61 23.60
CA GLU A 2 2.37 2.55 22.66
C GLU A 2 2.94 2.26 21.27
N LEU A 3 2.08 2.18 20.24
CA LEU A 3 2.56 1.95 18.87
C LEU A 3 3.28 3.20 18.35
N GLY A 4 4.43 2.98 17.72
CA GLY A 4 5.13 4.00 16.92
C GLY A 4 4.18 4.63 15.88
N GLU A 5 4.47 5.86 15.49
CA GLU A 5 3.63 6.59 14.53
C GLU A 5 3.55 5.86 13.20
N GLU A 6 4.69 5.36 12.75
CA GLU A 6 4.86 4.62 11.52
C GLU A 6 3.99 3.36 11.47
N PHE A 7 3.83 2.68 12.61
CA PHE A 7 2.98 1.51 12.75
C PHE A 7 1.50 1.86 12.90
N ARG A 8 1.16 3.03 13.48
CA ARG A 8 -0.23 3.53 13.48
C ARG A 8 -0.70 3.83 12.07
N ILE A 9 0.17 4.46 11.26
CA ILE A 9 -0.09 4.71 9.84
C ILE A 9 -0.23 3.38 9.09
N ALA A 10 0.72 2.46 9.24
CA ALA A 10 0.67 1.15 8.57
C ALA A 10 -0.58 0.33 8.96
N LEU A 11 -0.99 0.37 10.23
CA LEU A 11 -2.25 -0.26 10.67
C LEU A 11 -3.45 0.38 9.98
N GLY A 12 -3.48 1.71 9.89
CA GLY A 12 -4.50 2.45 9.16
C GLY A 12 -4.57 2.09 7.68
N ASP A 13 -3.42 2.03 7.01
CA ASP A 13 -3.28 1.61 5.61
C ASP A 13 -3.90 0.22 5.41
N GLN A 14 -3.67 -0.72 6.34
CA GLN A 14 -4.29 -2.05 6.30
C GLN A 14 -5.82 -2.05 6.46
N LEU A 15 -6.38 -1.10 7.21
CA LEU A 15 -7.83 -0.95 7.33
C LEU A 15 -8.46 -0.43 6.03
N ILE A 16 -7.79 0.53 5.37
CA ILE A 16 -8.32 1.24 4.21
C ILE A 16 -7.94 0.66 2.85
N ARG A 17 -6.96 -0.26 2.80
CA ARG A 17 -6.53 -0.87 1.54
C ARG A 17 -7.65 -1.67 0.87
N ARG A 18 -7.63 -1.67 -0.46
CA ARG A 18 -8.55 -2.46 -1.27
C ARG A 18 -8.11 -3.93 -1.22
N PRO A 19 -9.03 -4.88 -1.01
CA PRO A 19 -8.67 -6.29 -1.06
C PRO A 19 -8.19 -6.68 -2.46
N ARG A 20 -7.20 -7.57 -2.55
CA ARG A 20 -6.73 -8.08 -3.85
C ARG A 20 -7.60 -9.25 -4.31
N PRO A 21 -8.33 -9.12 -5.44
CA PRO A 21 -9.10 -10.23 -5.99
C PRO A 21 -8.22 -11.44 -6.26
N GLY A 22 -8.66 -12.63 -5.81
CA GLY A 22 -7.91 -13.88 -5.98
C GLY A 22 -6.92 -14.21 -4.85
N LEU A 23 -6.48 -13.23 -4.04
CA LEU A 23 -5.63 -13.48 -2.86
C LEU A 23 -6.43 -13.50 -1.56
N GLU A 24 -7.51 -12.73 -1.48
CA GLU A 24 -8.36 -12.63 -0.28
C GLU A 24 -9.73 -13.26 -0.53
N LYS A 25 -10.03 -14.38 0.15
CA LYS A 25 -11.32 -15.08 0.02
C LYS A 25 -12.40 -14.37 0.84
N GLY A 26 -13.46 -13.90 0.17
CA GLY A 26 -14.67 -13.37 0.81
C GLY A 26 -14.58 -11.91 1.29
N ARG A 27 -13.45 -11.23 1.06
CA ARG A 27 -13.30 -9.80 1.36
C ARG A 27 -13.35 -9.00 0.06
N GLU A 28 -14.48 -8.34 -0.19
CA GLU A 28 -14.70 -7.54 -1.40
C GLU A 28 -14.49 -6.03 -1.18
N LYS A 29 -14.46 -5.59 0.08
CA LYS A 29 -14.39 -4.18 0.47
C LYS A 29 -13.28 -3.95 1.51
N PRO A 30 -12.73 -2.72 1.60
CA PRO A 30 -11.85 -2.35 2.70
C PRO A 30 -12.57 -2.54 4.04
N LEU A 31 -11.81 -2.66 5.14
CA LEU A 31 -12.41 -2.83 6.47
C LEU A 31 -13.03 -1.52 6.97
N ALA A 32 -12.46 -0.40 6.54
CA ALA A 32 -13.01 0.93 6.72
C ALA A 32 -12.52 1.82 5.56
N THR A 33 -13.19 2.94 5.34
CA THR A 33 -12.72 4.01 4.46
C THR A 33 -12.09 5.12 5.28
N THR A 34 -11.29 5.98 4.64
CA THR A 34 -10.74 7.18 5.30
C THR A 34 -11.84 8.08 5.86
N SER A 35 -13.01 8.14 5.21
CA SER A 35 -14.18 8.89 5.72
C SER A 35 -14.75 8.25 6.97
N GLU A 36 -15.01 6.95 6.96
CA GLU A 36 -15.54 6.23 8.13
C GLU A 36 -14.59 6.33 9.32
N LEU A 37 -13.27 6.24 9.10
CA LEU A 37 -12.29 6.44 10.15
C LEU A 37 -12.31 7.89 10.68
N ARG A 38 -12.46 8.89 9.81
CA ARG A 38 -12.57 10.30 10.21
C ARG A 38 -13.82 10.53 11.06
N GLU A 39 -14.97 10.06 10.59
CA GLU A 39 -16.25 10.14 11.30
C GLU A 39 -16.19 9.46 12.66
N LEU A 40 -15.57 8.28 12.74
CA LEU A 40 -15.35 7.57 14.00
C LEU A 40 -14.52 8.39 14.99
N LEU A 41 -13.42 9.01 14.53
CA LEU A 41 -12.56 9.84 15.36
C LEU A 41 -13.25 11.14 15.80
N ASP A 42 -14.10 11.72 14.94
CA ASP A 42 -14.93 12.91 15.21
C ASP A 42 -15.99 12.64 16.27
N ALA A 43 -16.58 11.44 16.28
CA ALA A 43 -17.54 11.05 17.30
C ALA A 43 -16.90 10.77 18.68
N HIS A 44 -15.58 10.51 18.75
CA HIS A 44 -14.92 9.99 19.96
C HIS A 44 -13.73 10.85 20.44
N VAL A 45 -13.91 12.16 20.45
CA VAL A 45 -12.87 13.15 20.81
C VAL A 45 -12.28 13.00 22.23
N TRP A 46 -12.95 12.28 23.13
CA TRP A 46 -12.49 12.05 24.51
C TRP A 46 -11.74 10.73 24.72
N MET A 47 -11.65 9.88 23.70
CA MET A 47 -10.93 8.62 23.82
C MET A 47 -9.41 8.84 23.86
N LYS A 48 -8.75 8.10 24.75
CA LYS A 48 -7.28 8.09 24.81
C LYS A 48 -6.71 7.66 23.45
N GLY A 49 -5.74 8.43 22.94
CA GLY A 49 -5.07 8.14 21.66
C GLY A 49 -5.78 8.70 20.43
N VAL A 50 -6.95 9.35 20.55
CA VAL A 50 -7.65 9.93 19.39
C VAL A 50 -6.81 10.97 18.65
N GLY A 51 -6.03 11.78 19.37
CA GLY A 51 -5.12 12.75 18.76
C GLY A 51 -4.04 12.09 17.90
N LEU A 52 -3.46 10.98 18.38
CA LEU A 52 -2.46 10.20 17.64
C LEU A 52 -3.06 9.49 16.43
N ALA A 53 -4.31 8.99 16.54
CA ALA A 53 -5.02 8.38 15.43
C ALA A 53 -5.39 9.41 14.35
N ARG A 54 -5.77 10.63 14.74
CA ARG A 54 -6.00 11.75 13.81
C ARG A 54 -4.74 12.15 13.08
N ALA A 55 -3.62 12.29 13.80
CA ALA A 55 -2.33 12.58 13.18
C ALA A 55 -1.96 11.48 12.16
N ALA A 56 -2.11 10.21 12.54
CA ALA A 56 -1.85 9.10 11.63
C ALA A 56 -2.76 9.13 10.38
N LEU A 57 -4.05 9.47 10.54
CA LEU A 57 -5.03 9.49 9.45
C LEU A 57 -4.62 10.39 8.29
N GLU A 58 -3.96 11.53 8.56
CA GLU A 58 -3.48 12.45 7.52
C GLU A 58 -2.36 11.83 6.64
N HIS A 59 -1.65 10.84 7.18
CA HIS A 59 -0.54 10.17 6.52
C HIS A 59 -0.90 8.79 5.95
N MET A 60 -2.12 8.31 6.20
CA MET A 60 -2.61 7.05 5.65
C MET A 60 -2.80 7.15 4.13
N ARG A 61 -2.59 6.04 3.41
CA ARG A 61 -2.79 5.91 1.96
C ARG A 61 -3.47 4.59 1.63
N VAL A 62 -4.44 4.67 0.71
CA VAL A 62 -5.05 3.49 0.13
C VAL A 62 -4.07 2.87 -0.85
N GLY A 63 -3.77 1.58 -0.66
CA GLY A 63 -2.94 0.80 -1.59
C GLY A 63 -1.57 0.38 -1.07
N ALA A 64 -1.21 0.64 0.19
CA ALA A 64 -0.09 -0.06 0.81
C ALA A 64 -0.61 -1.41 1.32
N ASP A 65 -0.30 -2.50 0.61
CA ASP A 65 -0.96 -3.79 0.81
C ASP A 65 -0.32 -4.62 1.93
N SER A 66 0.85 -4.19 2.43
CA SER A 66 1.49 -4.77 3.60
C SER A 66 2.07 -3.70 4.54
N VAL A 67 2.35 -4.11 5.79
CA VAL A 67 3.04 -3.24 6.75
C VAL A 67 4.42 -2.80 6.22
N PRO A 68 5.27 -3.69 5.67
CA PRO A 68 6.55 -3.25 5.13
C PRO A 68 6.44 -2.27 3.96
N GLU A 69 5.46 -2.43 3.05
CA GLU A 69 5.18 -1.44 2.00
C GLU A 69 4.82 -0.08 2.60
N SER A 70 3.97 -0.07 3.63
CA SER A 70 3.59 1.17 4.32
C SER A 70 4.80 1.87 4.95
N LEU A 71 5.72 1.10 5.56
CA LEU A 71 6.95 1.62 6.13
C LEU A 71 7.94 2.09 5.06
N LEU A 72 8.04 1.39 3.92
CA LEU A 72 8.88 1.80 2.81
C LEU A 72 8.43 3.13 2.21
N ARG A 73 7.13 3.32 1.99
CA ARG A 73 6.54 4.60 1.56
C ARG A 73 6.90 5.74 2.52
N GLN A 74 6.78 5.49 3.82
CA GLN A 74 7.12 6.49 4.84
C GLN A 74 8.63 6.80 4.86
N ALA A 75 9.49 5.80 4.65
CA ALA A 75 10.93 6.00 4.53
C ALA A 75 11.32 6.85 3.31
N ILE A 76 10.66 6.62 2.16
CA ILE A 76 10.81 7.43 0.94
C ILE A 76 10.46 8.89 1.23
N ALA A 77 9.32 9.14 1.87
CA ALA A 77 8.90 10.49 2.26
C ALA A 77 9.86 11.14 3.26
N ALA A 78 10.32 10.38 4.27
CA ALA A 78 11.29 10.84 5.26
C ALA A 78 12.65 11.20 4.63
N ALA A 79 13.01 10.57 3.51
CA ALA A 79 14.19 10.91 2.71
C ALA A 79 14.01 12.17 1.83
N GLY A 80 12.84 12.82 1.85
CA GLY A 80 12.54 14.02 1.08
C GLY A 80 12.22 13.76 -0.39
N LEU A 81 11.97 12.50 -0.77
CA LEU A 81 11.54 12.15 -2.12
C LEU A 81 10.04 12.41 -2.29
N PRO A 82 9.56 12.65 -3.52
CA PRO A 82 8.13 12.77 -3.78
C PRO A 82 7.37 11.52 -3.34
N GLU A 83 6.12 11.66 -2.92
CA GLU A 83 5.30 10.50 -2.55
C GLU A 83 5.09 9.60 -3.79
N PRO A 84 5.40 8.29 -3.70
CA PRO A 84 5.22 7.39 -4.83
C PRO A 84 3.74 7.07 -5.04
N GLU A 85 3.36 6.82 -6.29
CA GLU A 85 2.08 6.21 -6.61
C GLU A 85 2.07 4.76 -6.12
N LEU A 86 0.93 4.26 -5.63
CA LEU A 86 0.79 2.93 -5.05
C LEU A 86 0.07 1.98 -5.98
N GLN A 87 0.39 0.68 -5.91
CA GLN A 87 -0.23 -0.38 -6.70
C GLN A 87 -0.20 -0.08 -8.20
N ILE A 88 1.00 0.17 -8.72
CA ILE A 88 1.23 0.48 -10.13
C ILE A 88 0.78 -0.71 -10.97
N SER A 89 -0.36 -0.59 -11.65
CA SER A 89 -0.91 -1.64 -12.50
C SER A 89 -0.23 -1.65 -13.86
N LEU A 90 0.13 -2.83 -14.35
CA LEU A 90 0.66 -2.98 -15.71
C LEU A 90 -0.43 -2.77 -16.77
N VAL A 91 -1.64 -3.25 -16.49
CA VAL A 91 -2.82 -3.11 -17.36
C VAL A 91 -3.83 -2.23 -16.60
N PRO A 92 -4.03 -0.97 -17.04
CA PRO A 92 -4.98 -0.09 -16.40
C PRO A 92 -6.38 -0.71 -16.32
N LEU A 93 -7.07 -0.51 -15.19
CA LEU A 93 -8.44 -0.98 -14.93
C LEU A 93 -8.64 -2.50 -14.82
N ASP A 94 -7.62 -3.33 -15.06
CA ASP A 94 -7.71 -4.77 -14.81
C ASP A 94 -7.38 -5.09 -13.34
N PRO A 95 -8.35 -5.54 -12.53
CA PRO A 95 -8.13 -5.84 -11.12
C PRO A 95 -7.25 -7.08 -10.89
N TYR A 96 -6.98 -7.88 -11.93
CA TYR A 96 -6.10 -9.04 -11.88
C TYR A 96 -4.72 -8.77 -12.49
N SER A 97 -4.46 -7.52 -12.91
CA SER A 97 -3.19 -7.16 -13.52
C SER A 97 -2.04 -7.34 -12.52
N PRO A 98 -0.86 -7.81 -12.97
CA PRO A 98 0.35 -7.68 -12.17
C PRO A 98 0.57 -6.23 -11.74
N SER A 99 0.72 -6.01 -10.44
CA SER A 99 1.03 -4.70 -9.87
C SER A 99 2.39 -4.68 -9.18
N GLY A 100 3.07 -3.55 -9.30
CA GLY A 100 4.20 -3.20 -8.44
C GLY A 100 3.70 -2.44 -7.21
N ASP A 101 4.35 -2.62 -6.06
CA ASP A 101 3.85 -2.04 -4.80
C ASP A 101 3.74 -0.52 -4.85
N MET A 102 4.76 0.15 -5.39
CA MET A 102 4.78 1.60 -5.55
C MET A 102 5.74 2.06 -6.64
N GLY A 103 5.69 3.32 -7.04
CA GLY A 103 6.65 3.82 -8.03
C GLY A 103 6.40 5.24 -8.51
N TYR A 104 7.13 5.60 -9.56
CA TYR A 104 7.05 6.88 -10.26
C TYR A 104 6.90 6.62 -11.77
N PRO A 105 5.66 6.45 -12.27
CA PRO A 105 5.41 6.11 -13.67
C PRO A 105 6.04 7.09 -14.66
N ARG A 106 6.04 8.40 -14.33
CA ARG A 106 6.63 9.46 -15.17
C ARG A 106 8.11 9.24 -15.50
N ILE A 107 8.86 8.61 -14.61
CA ILE A 107 10.29 8.30 -14.80
C ILE A 107 10.53 6.81 -14.99
N LYS A 108 9.48 6.03 -15.26
CA LYS A 108 9.57 4.60 -15.51
C LYS A 108 10.22 3.81 -14.37
N LEU A 109 9.92 4.18 -13.13
CA LEU A 109 10.43 3.51 -11.94
C LEU A 109 9.30 2.77 -11.19
N VAL A 110 9.51 1.48 -10.93
CA VAL A 110 8.67 0.66 -10.04
C VAL A 110 9.55 0.15 -8.90
N ILE A 111 9.00 0.16 -7.70
CA ILE A 111 9.64 -0.24 -6.46
C ILE A 111 8.81 -1.38 -5.88
N GLN A 112 9.48 -2.49 -5.60
CA GLN A 112 8.88 -3.67 -5.01
C GLN A 112 9.53 -3.93 -3.66
N TYR A 113 8.73 -4.08 -2.61
CA TYR A 113 9.23 -4.60 -1.35
C TYR A 113 9.35 -6.12 -1.48
N GLU A 114 10.57 -6.63 -1.31
CA GLU A 114 10.83 -8.06 -1.23
C GLU A 114 10.90 -8.46 0.25
N GLY A 115 9.89 -9.21 0.70
CA GLY A 115 9.90 -9.80 2.04
C GLY A 115 10.99 -10.86 2.18
N ALA A 116 11.34 -11.21 3.42
CA ALA A 116 12.22 -12.33 3.68
C ALA A 116 11.64 -13.59 3.04
N HIS A 117 12.35 -14.15 2.07
CA HIS A 117 11.87 -15.29 1.29
C HIS A 117 11.57 -16.47 2.22
N HIS A 118 10.29 -16.76 2.42
CA HIS A 118 9.89 -18.14 2.63
C HIS A 118 10.15 -18.83 1.28
N ASP A 119 10.91 -19.92 1.30
CA ASP A 119 11.55 -20.59 0.14
C ASP A 119 10.55 -21.26 -0.83
N ASP A 120 9.47 -20.55 -1.17
CA ASP A 120 8.37 -21.03 -2.00
C ASP A 120 8.70 -20.77 -3.48
N GLU A 121 8.86 -21.87 -4.22
CA GLU A 121 9.11 -21.86 -5.66
C GLU A 121 7.99 -21.15 -6.44
N ALA A 122 6.75 -21.22 -5.97
CA ALA A 122 5.62 -20.55 -6.60
C ALA A 122 5.76 -19.01 -6.53
N GLN A 123 6.20 -18.50 -5.38
CA GLN A 123 6.45 -17.07 -5.17
C GLN A 123 7.56 -16.58 -6.09
N ARG A 124 8.69 -17.31 -6.17
CA ARG A 124 9.80 -16.98 -7.08
C ARG A 124 9.38 -16.91 -8.55
N LEU A 125 8.57 -17.86 -9.00
CA LEU A 125 8.07 -17.89 -10.37
C LEU A 125 7.11 -16.72 -10.66
N GLN A 126 6.28 -16.34 -9.68
CA GLN A 126 5.39 -15.19 -9.81
C GLN A 126 6.16 -13.88 -9.87
N ASP A 127 7.16 -13.70 -9.00
CA ASP A 127 8.03 -12.52 -8.98
C ASP A 127 8.81 -12.39 -10.28
N ALA A 128 9.43 -13.47 -10.76
CA ALA A 128 10.16 -13.46 -12.04
C ALA A 128 9.26 -13.11 -13.24
N ARG A 129 8.00 -13.57 -13.25
CA ARG A 129 7.02 -13.22 -14.29
C ARG A 129 6.64 -11.75 -14.23
N ARG A 130 6.36 -11.22 -13.02
CA ARG A 130 6.01 -9.82 -12.80
C ARG A 130 7.16 -8.90 -13.20
N ASP A 131 8.37 -9.20 -12.76
CA ASP A 131 9.56 -8.43 -13.09
C ASP A 131 9.83 -8.38 -14.58
N ARG A 132 9.69 -9.52 -15.27
CA ARG A 132 9.79 -9.57 -16.73
C ARG A 132 8.71 -8.69 -17.36
N ALA A 133 7.47 -8.75 -16.89
CA ALA A 133 6.38 -7.95 -17.44
C ALA A 133 6.64 -6.44 -17.31
N PHE A 134 7.10 -5.97 -16.15
CA PHE A 134 7.47 -4.54 -15.97
C PHE A 134 8.71 -4.13 -16.78
N ARG A 135 9.69 -5.02 -16.95
CA ARG A 135 10.87 -4.74 -17.80
C ARG A 135 10.51 -4.65 -19.28
N ASP A 136 9.66 -5.54 -19.76
CA ASP A 136 9.29 -5.64 -21.18
C ASP A 136 8.35 -4.51 -21.60
N ALA A 137 7.42 -4.10 -20.72
CA ALA A 137 6.49 -3.00 -21.01
C ALA A 137 7.10 -1.61 -20.72
N GLY A 138 7.95 -1.51 -19.69
CA GLY A 138 8.18 -0.26 -18.97
C GLY A 138 6.92 0.20 -18.24
N PRO A 139 7.01 1.07 -17.21
CA PRO A 139 5.83 1.71 -16.65
C PRO A 139 5.22 2.61 -17.73
N ASP A 140 3.98 2.30 -18.11
CA ASP A 140 3.26 3.07 -19.12
C ASP A 140 3.07 4.52 -18.61
N PRO A 141 3.48 5.55 -19.36
CA PRO A 141 3.19 6.94 -19.01
C PRO A 141 1.70 7.31 -19.13
N ALA A 142 0.81 6.42 -19.58
CA ALA A 142 -0.62 6.67 -19.72
C ALA A 142 -1.46 6.11 -18.55
N ALA A 143 -1.39 6.81 -17.41
CA ALA A 143 -2.44 6.84 -16.38
C ALA A 143 -2.63 8.29 -15.89
#